data_AF-A0A956X246-F1
#
_entry.id   AF-A0A956X246-F1
#
_cell.length_a   1.000
_cell.length_b   1.000
_cell.length_c   1.000
_cell.angle_alpha   90.00
_cell.angle_beta   90.00
_cell.angle_gamma   90.00
#
_symmetry.space_group_name_H-M   'P 1'
#
loop_
_entity.id
_entity.type
_entity.pdbx_description
1 polymer ?
#
loop_
_entity_poly.entity_id
_entity_poly.type
_entity_poly.pdbx_seq_one_letter_code
_entity_poly.pdbx_strand_id
1 'polypeptide(L)'
;MKTSSDPQPPPRTNRTRLAVLAAAAAGLLVVAAIVAVLVVRSNRSDATATVYLSPAAAPVDDDSRISVSGIGWRAGEQVAICLVADSGQACGEDNALLVADADEEGAFQAMIDAGQWLRQGFTIVIAQGLDSGRLAARTFRVLIAPEQDLIALDSLTGSPPLDATPDDADSTVNMPLIVSGDGGWQGDYFENPDLVGEPVLQRVDSSLSMNWRNDAPGPGLPVDGFSARWTTSAPFQGRRYTFNISADGGVRLYV
;
A
#
# COMPACT_ATOMS: atom_id res chain seq x y z
N MET A 1 35.13 50.03 -81.02
CA MET A 1 33.88 49.96 -80.23
C MET A 1 34.18 49.17 -78.95
N LYS A 2 34.02 49.78 -77.78
CA LYS A 2 34.25 49.16 -76.46
C LYS A 2 32.88 49.06 -75.78
N THR A 3 32.37 47.85 -75.53
CA THR A 3 31.13 47.63 -74.78
C THR A 3 31.46 47.57 -73.29
N SER A 4 30.83 48.46 -72.52
CA SER A 4 30.86 48.50 -71.07
C SER A 4 29.89 47.44 -70.52
N SER A 5 30.35 46.60 -69.60
CA SER A 5 29.53 45.70 -68.81
C SER A 5 29.77 46.01 -67.33
N ASP A 6 28.76 46.61 -66.71
CA ASP A 6 28.70 46.91 -65.28
C ASP A 6 28.35 45.63 -64.50
N PRO A 7 29.06 45.26 -63.42
CA PRO A 7 28.79 44.02 -62.70
C PRO A 7 27.58 44.14 -61.76
N GLN A 8 26.65 43.20 -61.87
CA GLN A 8 25.50 43.03 -60.97
C GLN A 8 25.96 42.72 -59.52
N PRO A 9 25.37 43.34 -58.48
CA PRO A 9 25.70 43.02 -57.09
C PRO A 9 25.20 41.62 -56.70
N PRO A 10 25.94 40.88 -55.85
CA PRO A 10 25.62 39.51 -55.51
C PRO A 10 24.36 39.39 -54.63
N PRO A 11 23.61 38.28 -54.74
CA PRO A 11 22.39 38.06 -53.97
C PRO A 11 22.69 37.90 -52.47
N ARG A 12 21.98 38.65 -51.62
CA ARG A 12 22.06 38.53 -50.16
C ARG A 12 21.41 37.23 -49.69
N THR A 13 22.21 36.31 -49.15
CA THR A 13 21.78 34.98 -48.70
C THR A 13 21.19 35.01 -47.28
N ASN A 14 19.98 34.46 -47.10
CA ASN A 14 19.17 34.33 -45.88
C ASN A 14 19.75 33.43 -44.76
N ARG A 15 21.07 33.22 -44.72
CA ARG A 15 21.73 32.27 -43.79
C ARG A 15 21.60 32.68 -42.32
N THR A 16 21.56 33.98 -42.03
CA THR A 16 21.45 34.50 -40.66
C THR A 16 20.06 34.32 -40.06
N ARG A 17 18.99 34.39 -40.85
CA ARG A 17 17.61 34.21 -40.34
C ARG A 17 17.31 32.76 -39.95
N LEU A 18 17.82 31.78 -40.71
CA LEU A 18 17.65 30.35 -40.39
C LEU A 18 18.41 29.93 -39.12
N ALA A 19 19.62 30.44 -38.92
CA ALA A 19 20.43 30.12 -37.74
C ALA A 19 19.82 30.67 -36.44
N VAL A 20 19.25 31.89 -36.48
CA VAL A 20 18.58 32.51 -35.32
C VAL A 20 17.28 31.78 -34.95
N LEU A 21 16.50 31.33 -35.95
CA LEU A 21 15.27 30.55 -35.72
C LEU A 21 15.55 29.17 -35.11
N ALA A 22 16.62 28.49 -35.54
CA ALA A 22 17.02 27.19 -34.99
C ALA A 22 17.49 27.31 -33.52
N ALA A 23 18.25 28.35 -33.18
CA ALA A 23 18.70 28.59 -31.81
C ALA A 23 17.53 28.93 -30.85
N ALA A 24 16.55 29.70 -31.32
CA ALA A 24 15.35 30.02 -30.53
C ALA A 24 14.49 28.78 -30.24
N ALA A 25 14.33 27.88 -31.22
CA ALA A 25 13.57 26.63 -31.05
C ALA A 25 14.27 25.67 -30.07
N ALA A 26 15.60 25.55 -30.14
CA ALA A 26 16.37 24.75 -29.18
C ALA A 26 16.27 25.32 -27.75
N GLY A 27 16.35 26.64 -27.59
CA GLY A 27 16.17 27.30 -26.29
C GLY A 27 14.77 27.06 -25.69
N LEU A 28 13.71 27.13 -26.51
CA LEU A 28 12.33 26.89 -26.08
C LEU A 28 12.11 25.44 -25.62
N LEU A 29 12.70 24.46 -26.31
CA LEU A 29 12.63 23.04 -25.93
C LEU A 29 13.35 22.76 -24.61
N VAL A 30 14.52 23.37 -24.39
CA VAL A 30 15.26 23.24 -23.12
C VAL A 30 14.47 23.87 -21.97
N VAL A 31 13.89 25.06 -22.18
CA VAL A 31 13.04 25.71 -21.17
C VAL A 31 11.78 24.89 -20.90
N ALA A 32 11.12 24.34 -21.93
CA ALA A 32 9.95 23.48 -21.75
C ALA A 32 10.28 22.19 -20.99
N ALA A 33 11.44 21.57 -21.27
CA ALA A 33 11.92 20.41 -20.52
C ALA A 33 12.24 20.75 -19.06
N ILE A 34 12.89 21.89 -18.80
CA ILE A 34 13.16 22.37 -17.44
C ILE A 34 11.84 22.65 -16.70
N VAL A 35 10.88 23.33 -17.32
CA VAL A 35 9.56 23.62 -16.73
C VAL A 35 8.80 22.33 -16.47
N ALA A 36 8.80 21.36 -17.40
CA ALA A 36 8.17 20.06 -17.18
C ALA A 36 8.81 19.30 -16.01
N VAL A 37 10.14 19.28 -15.91
CA VAL A 37 10.87 18.70 -14.78
C VAL A 37 10.55 19.42 -13.47
N LEU A 38 10.48 20.75 -13.48
CA LEU A 38 10.13 21.55 -12.31
C LEU A 38 8.68 21.34 -11.88
N VAL A 39 7.73 21.23 -12.81
CA VAL A 39 6.31 20.93 -12.53
C VAL A 39 6.16 19.52 -11.96
N VAL A 40 6.85 18.52 -12.52
CA VAL A 40 6.86 17.15 -11.97
C VAL A 40 7.47 17.13 -10.56
N ARG A 41 8.58 17.86 -10.35
CA ARG A 41 9.19 18.00 -9.00
C ARG A 41 8.28 18.73 -8.02
N SER A 42 7.56 19.77 -8.45
CA SER A 42 6.60 20.53 -7.64
C SER A 42 5.43 19.65 -7.21
N ASN A 43 4.82 18.89 -8.13
CA ASN A 43 3.71 17.99 -7.79
C ASN A 43 4.12 16.90 -6.79
N ARG A 44 5.36 16.41 -6.84
CA ARG A 44 5.88 15.42 -5.86
C ARG A 44 6.14 16.04 -4.48
N SER A 45 6.45 17.34 -4.42
CA SER A 45 6.65 18.04 -3.14
C SER A 45 5.34 18.41 -2.43
N ASP A 46 4.19 18.25 -3.09
CA ASP A 46 2.85 18.43 -2.51
C ASP A 46 2.14 17.09 -2.17
N ALA A 47 2.76 15.94 -2.46
CA ALA A 47 2.18 14.64 -2.14
C ALA A 47 1.98 14.50 -0.61
N THR A 48 0.76 14.17 -0.19
CA THR A 48 0.41 13.90 1.20
C THR A 48 0.95 12.52 1.59
N ALA A 49 1.83 12.47 2.60
CA ALA A 49 2.38 11.21 3.10
C ALA A 49 1.25 10.27 3.59
N THR A 50 1.34 9.00 3.25
CA THR A 50 0.32 7.99 3.60
C THR A 50 0.97 6.65 3.95
N VAL A 51 0.59 6.05 5.09
CA VAL A 51 1.07 4.73 5.55
C VAL A 51 0.00 3.65 5.33
N TYR A 52 0.46 2.45 4.96
CA TYR A 52 -0.31 1.22 4.85
C TYR A 52 0.29 0.12 5.74
N LEU A 53 -0.57 -0.74 6.26
CA LEU A 53 -0.20 -1.86 7.13
C LEU A 53 -0.67 -3.17 6.50
N SER A 54 0.20 -4.18 6.50
CA SER A 54 -0.11 -5.53 6.05
C SER A 54 0.40 -6.58 7.07
N PRO A 55 -0.49 -7.36 7.71
CA PRO A 55 -1.94 -7.19 7.68
C PRO A 55 -2.36 -5.87 8.38
N ALA A 56 -3.50 -5.29 7.98
CA ALA A 56 -4.07 -4.14 8.69
C ALA A 56 -4.85 -4.56 9.95
N ALA A 57 -5.20 -5.85 10.05
CA ALA A 57 -5.87 -6.45 11.19
C ALA A 57 -5.54 -7.95 11.25
N ALA A 58 -5.22 -8.48 12.42
CA ALA A 58 -5.02 -9.91 12.63
C ALA A 58 -5.19 -10.26 14.12
N PRO A 59 -5.40 -11.55 14.46
CA PRO A 59 -5.10 -12.05 15.79
C PRO A 59 -3.63 -11.78 16.13
N VAL A 60 -3.36 -11.53 17.41
CA VAL A 60 -2.02 -11.17 17.88
C VAL A 60 -1.48 -12.26 18.80
N ASP A 61 -0.29 -12.73 18.46
CA ASP A 61 0.59 -13.59 19.24
C ASP A 61 1.98 -12.93 19.38
N ASP A 62 2.92 -13.59 20.06
CA ASP A 62 4.28 -13.09 20.28
C ASP A 62 5.05 -12.84 18.97
N ASP A 63 4.78 -13.65 17.95
CA ASP A 63 5.51 -13.68 16.69
C ASP A 63 4.85 -12.81 15.60
N SER A 64 3.80 -12.07 15.96
CA SER A 64 3.03 -11.27 15.02
C SER A 64 3.90 -10.17 14.40
N ARG A 65 3.95 -10.15 13.07
CA ARG A 65 4.67 -9.14 12.29
C ARG A 65 3.72 -8.28 11.48
N ILE A 66 4.09 -7.02 11.32
CA ILE A 66 3.38 -6.08 10.44
C ILE A 66 4.38 -5.55 9.41
N SER A 67 4.05 -5.69 8.13
CA SER A 67 4.69 -4.92 7.08
C SER A 67 4.09 -3.52 7.06
N VAL A 68 4.95 -2.52 7.15
CA VAL A 68 4.61 -1.10 7.08
C VAL A 68 5.14 -0.56 5.76
N SER A 69 4.28 -0.03 4.91
CA SER A 69 4.70 0.66 3.69
C SER A 69 4.17 2.07 3.66
N GLY A 70 4.83 2.95 2.91
CA GLY A 70 4.40 4.33 2.76
C GLY A 70 4.74 4.88 1.38
N ILE A 71 3.93 5.83 0.90
CA ILE A 71 4.20 6.72 -0.22
C ILE A 71 4.04 8.22 0.14
N GLY A 72 4.76 9.09 -0.56
CA GLY A 72 4.65 10.54 -0.38
C GLY A 72 5.61 11.09 0.67
N TRP A 73 6.76 10.44 0.89
CA TRP A 73 7.92 11.00 1.59
C TRP A 73 8.83 11.75 0.61
N ARG A 74 9.84 12.48 1.11
CA ARG A 74 10.86 13.01 0.19
C ARG A 74 11.76 11.88 -0.27
N ALA A 75 12.23 12.01 -1.51
CA ALA A 75 13.15 11.05 -2.09
C ALA A 75 14.44 10.95 -1.25
N GLY A 76 14.84 9.73 -0.86
CA GLY A 76 16.03 9.48 -0.06
C GLY A 76 15.93 9.89 1.41
N GLU A 77 14.74 10.25 1.91
CA GLU A 77 14.54 10.67 3.30
C GLU A 77 14.43 9.49 4.25
N GLN A 78 14.98 9.62 5.45
CA GLN A 78 14.80 8.66 6.53
C GLN A 78 13.43 8.83 7.22
N VAL A 79 12.74 7.71 7.40
CA VAL A 79 11.40 7.63 7.98
C VAL A 79 11.44 6.81 9.26
N ALA A 80 11.22 7.47 10.40
CA ALA A 80 11.04 6.80 11.68
C ALA A 80 9.67 6.12 11.73
N ILE A 81 9.65 4.84 12.11
CA ILE A 81 8.43 4.06 12.28
C ILE A 81 8.28 3.70 13.75
N CYS A 82 7.20 4.17 14.37
CA CYS A 82 6.89 3.93 15.77
C CYS A 82 5.57 3.18 15.90
N LEU A 83 5.46 2.34 16.92
CA LEU A 83 4.20 1.73 17.34
C LEU A 83 3.84 2.31 18.71
N VAL A 84 2.72 3.02 18.78
CA VAL A 84 2.30 3.79 19.96
C VAL A 84 0.89 3.39 20.41
N ALA A 85 0.57 3.67 21.66
CA ALA A 85 -0.76 3.45 22.22
C ALA A 85 -1.69 4.66 21.97
N ASP A 86 -1.12 5.86 21.91
CA ASP A 86 -1.84 7.11 21.66
C ASP A 86 -1.28 7.84 20.42
N SER A 87 -2.19 8.25 19.53
CA SER A 87 -1.87 9.06 18.34
C SER A 87 -1.19 10.39 18.64
N GLY A 88 -1.27 10.90 19.88
CA GLY A 88 -0.59 12.12 20.32
C GLY A 88 0.88 11.92 20.71
N GLN A 89 1.39 10.69 20.77
CA GLN A 89 2.81 10.44 21.03
C GLN A 89 3.67 10.81 19.82
N ALA A 90 4.79 11.49 20.08
CA ALA A 90 5.76 11.83 19.05
C ALA A 90 6.45 10.56 18.50
N CYS A 91 6.83 10.60 17.22
CA CYS A 91 7.63 9.58 16.58
C CYS A 91 8.90 10.20 15.98
N GLY A 92 10.06 9.77 16.43
CA GLY A 92 11.35 10.26 15.97
C GLY A 92 12.42 9.19 16.12
N GLU A 93 13.66 9.53 15.78
CA GLU A 93 14.77 8.57 15.77
C GLU A 93 14.98 7.90 17.13
N ASP A 94 14.82 8.64 18.23
CA ASP A 94 15.06 8.15 19.60
C ASP A 94 14.07 7.08 20.09
N ASN A 95 12.87 7.02 19.49
CA ASN A 95 11.79 6.12 19.91
C ASN A 95 11.18 5.31 18.77
N ALA A 96 11.82 5.32 17.60
CA ALA A 96 11.46 4.48 16.49
C ALA A 96 11.73 3.01 16.80
N LEU A 97 10.82 2.12 16.40
CA LEU A 97 11.11 0.69 16.36
C LEU A 97 12.12 0.38 15.25
N LEU A 98 12.03 1.12 14.13
CA LEU A 98 13.00 1.08 13.05
C LEU A 98 12.97 2.39 12.25
N VAL A 99 14.03 2.63 11.50
CA VAL A 99 14.12 3.71 10.51
C VAL A 99 14.26 3.07 9.12
N ALA A 100 13.44 3.52 8.17
CA ALA A 100 13.47 3.08 6.78
C ALA A 100 13.86 4.24 5.86
N ASP A 101 14.61 3.96 4.81
CA ASP A 101 14.93 4.95 3.78
C ASP A 101 13.80 4.96 2.72
N ALA A 102 13.31 6.15 2.39
CA ALA A 102 12.43 6.33 1.25
C ALA A 102 13.24 6.29 -0.06
N ASP A 103 12.73 5.60 -1.08
CA ASP A 103 13.32 5.50 -2.41
C ASP A 103 13.25 6.84 -3.19
N GLU A 104 13.65 6.83 -4.48
CA GLU A 104 13.63 8.03 -5.32
C GLU A 104 12.21 8.54 -5.61
N GLU A 105 11.21 7.68 -5.46
CA GLU A 105 9.79 7.95 -5.62
C GLU A 105 9.12 8.43 -4.32
N GLY A 106 9.85 8.38 -3.19
CA GLY A 106 9.34 8.74 -1.87
C GLY A 106 8.48 7.66 -1.24
N ALA A 107 8.71 6.40 -1.61
CA ALA A 107 8.09 5.23 -1.01
C ALA A 107 9.07 4.46 -0.12
N PHE A 108 8.57 3.76 0.89
CA PHE A 108 9.36 2.88 1.73
C PHE A 108 8.58 1.62 2.08
N GLN A 109 9.30 0.56 2.44
CA GLN A 109 8.72 -0.63 3.04
C GLN A 109 9.60 -1.13 4.18
N ALA A 110 8.95 -1.58 5.25
CA ALA A 110 9.59 -2.15 6.43
C ALA A 110 8.76 -3.28 7.01
N MET A 111 9.38 -4.07 7.89
CA MET A 111 8.74 -5.13 8.66
C MET A 111 9.03 -4.89 10.14
N ILE A 112 8.01 -4.82 10.99
CA ILE A 112 8.14 -4.72 12.44
C ILE A 112 7.69 -6.02 13.12
N ASP A 113 8.46 -6.47 14.10
CA ASP A 113 8.03 -7.48 15.07
C ASP A 113 7.14 -6.81 16.12
N ALA A 114 5.83 -6.88 15.91
CA ALA A 114 4.83 -6.09 16.62
C ALA A 114 4.13 -6.85 17.76
N GLY A 115 4.25 -8.18 17.81
CA GLY A 115 3.48 -9.04 18.71
C GLY A 115 3.50 -8.63 20.18
N GLN A 116 4.69 -8.40 20.74
CA GLN A 116 4.82 -7.95 22.14
C GLN A 116 4.12 -6.60 22.43
N TRP A 117 4.18 -5.68 21.47
CA TRP A 117 3.65 -4.32 21.60
C TRP A 117 2.14 -4.27 21.42
N LEU A 118 1.63 -4.99 20.42
CA LEU A 118 0.20 -5.10 20.12
C LEU A 118 -0.57 -5.69 21.31
N ARG A 119 -0.03 -6.68 22.01
CA ARG A 119 -0.64 -7.25 23.23
C ARG A 119 -0.68 -6.28 24.41
N GLN A 120 0.22 -5.31 24.42
CA GLN A 120 0.24 -4.23 25.41
C GLN A 120 -0.67 -3.05 25.00
N GLY A 121 -1.38 -3.14 23.87
CA GLY A 121 -2.31 -2.12 23.39
C GLY A 121 -1.70 -1.05 22.47
N PHE A 122 -0.43 -1.19 22.09
CA PHE A 122 0.22 -0.29 21.13
C PHE A 122 -0.22 -0.66 19.72
N THR A 123 -1.23 0.03 19.20
CA THR A 123 -1.92 -0.35 17.95
C THR A 123 -1.80 0.70 16.86
N ILE A 124 -1.20 1.85 17.12
CA ILE A 124 -1.10 2.95 16.17
C ILE A 124 0.32 2.98 15.62
N VAL A 125 0.47 2.72 14.32
CA VAL A 125 1.73 2.90 13.61
C VAL A 125 1.81 4.34 13.14
N ILE A 126 2.85 5.06 13.56
CA ILE A 126 3.18 6.39 13.08
C ILE A 126 4.45 6.28 12.23
N ALA A 127 4.43 6.85 11.04
CA ALA A 127 5.62 7.07 10.24
C ALA A 127 5.87 8.57 10.10
N GLN A 128 7.08 9.00 10.46
CA GLN A 128 7.48 10.40 10.43
C GLN A 128 8.80 10.56 9.66
N GLY A 129 8.79 11.41 8.64
CA GLY A 129 10.01 11.82 7.94
C GLY A 129 10.88 12.70 8.83
N LEU A 130 12.14 12.31 9.02
CA LEU A 130 13.05 12.97 9.96
C LEU A 130 13.51 14.35 9.47
N ASP A 131 13.61 14.55 8.16
CA ASP A 131 14.04 15.81 7.57
C ASP A 131 12.87 16.76 7.27
N SER A 132 11.77 16.22 6.77
CA SER A 132 10.61 16.97 6.29
C SER A 132 9.55 17.20 7.35
N GLY A 133 9.55 16.39 8.42
CA GLY A 133 8.48 16.37 9.41
C GLY A 133 7.13 15.85 8.89
N ARG A 134 7.09 15.28 7.68
CA ARG A 134 5.86 14.67 7.13
C ARG A 134 5.45 13.51 8.03
N LEU A 135 4.17 13.49 8.41
CA LEU A 135 3.63 12.52 9.35
C LEU A 135 2.41 11.83 8.74
N ALA A 136 2.39 10.51 8.87
CA ALA A 136 1.23 9.69 8.56
C ALA A 136 1.07 8.60 9.61
N ALA A 137 -0.18 8.27 9.93
CA ALA A 137 -0.48 7.28 10.96
C ALA A 137 -1.57 6.31 10.50
N ARG A 138 -1.48 5.07 10.99
CA ARG A 138 -2.48 4.03 10.73
C ARG A 138 -2.67 3.14 11.95
N THR A 139 -3.91 2.85 12.29
CA THR A 139 -4.24 1.94 13.38
C THR A 139 -4.31 0.49 12.86
N PHE A 140 -3.51 -0.39 13.44
CA PHE A 140 -3.64 -1.82 13.33
C PHE A 140 -4.81 -2.29 14.21
N ARG A 141 -5.71 -3.10 13.66
CA ARG A 141 -6.85 -3.63 14.43
C ARG A 141 -6.53 -5.02 14.96
N VAL A 142 -6.40 -5.14 16.27
CA VAL A 142 -6.29 -6.45 16.92
C VAL A 142 -7.62 -7.19 16.77
N LEU A 143 -7.58 -8.35 16.13
CA LEU A 143 -8.72 -9.26 16.11
C LEU A 143 -8.61 -10.19 17.30
N ILE A 144 -9.72 -10.44 17.97
CA ILE A 144 -9.76 -11.46 19.00
C ILE A 144 -9.79 -12.81 18.25
N ALA A 145 -8.71 -13.60 18.33
CA ALA A 145 -8.82 -15.00 17.95
C ALA A 145 -9.88 -15.63 18.85
N PRO A 146 -10.80 -16.47 18.33
CA PRO A 146 -11.43 -17.43 19.21
C PRO A 146 -10.28 -18.21 19.82
N GLU A 147 -10.06 -18.06 21.13
CA GLU A 147 -9.14 -18.92 21.85
C GLU A 147 -9.49 -20.33 21.40
N GLN A 148 -8.56 -21.00 20.73
CA GLN A 148 -8.68 -22.43 20.57
C GLN A 148 -8.66 -22.90 22.01
N ASP A 149 -9.83 -23.25 22.54
CA ASP A 149 -9.98 -24.23 23.60
C ASP A 149 -9.28 -25.50 23.10
N LEU A 150 -7.94 -25.50 23.17
CA LEU A 150 -7.16 -26.73 23.27
C LEU A 150 -7.36 -27.21 24.70
N ILE A 151 -8.60 -27.55 25.05
CA ILE A 151 -8.82 -28.51 26.11
C ILE A 151 -8.20 -29.79 25.57
N ALA A 152 -7.04 -30.10 26.16
CA ALA A 152 -6.27 -31.32 26.02
C ALA A 152 -7.05 -32.50 25.40
N LEU A 153 -6.70 -32.85 24.16
CA LEU A 153 -6.92 -34.20 23.61
C LEU A 153 -5.84 -35.19 24.12
N ASP A 154 -5.22 -34.90 25.27
CA ASP A 154 -4.24 -35.74 25.94
C ASP A 154 -4.80 -36.22 27.29
N SER A 155 -5.87 -37.02 27.25
CA SER A 155 -6.27 -37.93 28.33
C SER A 155 -7.47 -38.80 27.94
N LEU A 156 -7.36 -39.53 26.81
CA LEU A 156 -8.22 -40.71 26.57
C LEU A 156 -7.52 -42.00 27.03
N THR A 157 -7.14 -42.05 28.31
CA THR A 157 -6.77 -43.30 29.00
C THR A 157 -7.19 -43.25 30.46
N GLY A 158 -8.49 -43.39 30.73
CA GLY A 158 -8.97 -43.61 32.10
C GLY A 158 -10.48 -43.74 32.20
N SER A 159 -10.98 -44.97 32.26
CA SER A 159 -12.35 -45.26 32.74
C SER A 159 -12.45 -45.07 34.27
N PRO A 160 -13.67 -44.94 34.84
CA PRO A 160 -14.01 -43.96 35.89
C PRO A 160 -14.03 -44.52 37.33
N PRO A 161 -14.38 -43.68 38.32
CA PRO A 161 -15.35 -44.10 39.33
C PRO A 161 -16.63 -43.25 39.30
N LEU A 162 -17.76 -43.93 39.45
CA LEU A 162 -19.08 -43.36 39.69
C LEU A 162 -19.09 -42.57 41.01
N ASP A 163 -19.27 -41.25 40.97
CA ASP A 163 -20.18 -40.48 41.84
C ASP A 163 -19.92 -38.97 41.66
N ALA A 164 -20.84 -38.28 40.99
CA ALA A 164 -21.14 -36.87 41.25
C ALA A 164 -22.50 -36.53 40.61
N THR A 165 -23.44 -36.20 41.47
CA THR A 165 -24.78 -35.68 41.17
C THR A 165 -24.73 -34.34 40.41
N PRO A 166 -25.70 -34.03 39.54
CA PRO A 166 -25.80 -32.75 38.84
C PRO A 166 -26.59 -31.75 39.69
N ASP A 167 -26.00 -30.59 40.01
CA ASP A 167 -26.77 -29.45 40.52
C ASP A 167 -26.20 -28.12 40.00
N ASP A 168 -27.06 -27.43 39.26
CA ASP A 168 -27.17 -26.01 38.90
C ASP A 168 -25.92 -25.12 38.75
N ALA A 169 -25.80 -24.55 37.54
CA ALA A 169 -25.72 -23.09 37.39
C ALA A 169 -26.19 -22.66 35.98
N ASP A 170 -27.39 -22.11 35.97
CA ASP A 170 -27.96 -21.21 34.96
C ASP A 170 -26.99 -20.08 34.57
N SER A 171 -26.84 -19.85 33.27
CA SER A 171 -26.45 -18.55 32.70
C SER A 171 -26.90 -18.49 31.25
N THR A 172 -28.17 -18.13 31.08
CA THR A 172 -28.72 -17.63 29.82
C THR A 172 -28.03 -16.32 29.42
N VAL A 173 -26.93 -16.38 28.66
CA VAL A 173 -26.40 -15.20 27.98
C VAL A 173 -26.94 -15.15 26.55
N ASN A 174 -27.96 -14.33 26.40
CA ASN A 174 -28.50 -13.85 25.14
C ASN A 174 -27.37 -13.15 24.34
N MET A 175 -26.69 -13.86 23.42
CA MET A 175 -25.79 -13.21 22.46
C MET A 175 -26.62 -12.39 21.48
N PRO A 176 -26.30 -11.10 21.24
CA PRO A 176 -26.77 -10.44 20.05
C PRO A 176 -26.08 -11.12 18.85
N LEU A 177 -26.87 -11.89 18.10
CA LEU A 177 -26.59 -12.24 16.72
C LEU A 177 -26.31 -10.95 15.94
N ILE A 178 -25.04 -10.66 15.60
CA ILE A 178 -24.59 -10.18 14.28
C ILE A 178 -23.08 -10.52 14.17
N VAL A 179 -22.74 -11.60 13.45
CA VAL A 179 -21.39 -11.82 12.93
C VAL A 179 -21.41 -11.46 11.45
N SER A 180 -21.05 -10.22 11.14
CA SER A 180 -20.61 -9.82 9.80
C SER A 180 -19.08 -9.93 9.77
N GLY A 181 -18.55 -10.75 8.85
CA GLY A 181 -17.11 -10.91 8.64
C GLY A 181 -16.52 -9.74 7.85
N ASP A 182 -16.27 -8.61 8.51
CA ASP A 182 -15.80 -7.38 7.82
C ASP A 182 -14.26 -7.26 7.79
N GLY A 183 -13.58 -8.36 7.48
CA GLY A 183 -12.11 -8.50 7.51
C GLY A 183 -11.33 -7.99 6.29
N GLY A 184 -11.99 -7.52 5.22
CA GLY A 184 -11.35 -6.98 4.01
C GLY A 184 -10.47 -7.98 3.23
N TRP A 185 -10.14 -7.63 1.98
CA TRP A 185 -9.31 -8.42 1.08
C TRP A 185 -7.99 -7.69 0.86
N GLN A 186 -6.86 -8.35 1.14
CA GLN A 186 -5.55 -7.81 0.80
C GLN A 186 -5.36 -7.91 -0.72
N GLY A 187 -5.40 -6.77 -1.41
CA GLY A 187 -5.17 -6.64 -2.84
C GLY A 187 -3.73 -6.22 -3.15
N ASP A 188 -3.01 -7.09 -3.84
CA ASP A 188 -1.74 -6.78 -4.51
C ASP A 188 -2.03 -6.47 -5.99
N TYR A 189 -1.60 -5.33 -6.51
CA TYR A 189 -1.83 -4.91 -7.88
C TYR A 189 -0.50 -4.72 -8.62
N PHE A 190 -0.42 -5.22 -9.84
CA PHE A 190 0.79 -5.26 -10.66
C PHE A 190 0.54 -4.50 -11.96
N GLU A 191 1.53 -3.75 -12.44
CA GLU A 191 1.49 -3.01 -13.71
C GLU A 191 1.64 -3.90 -14.97
N ASN A 192 1.54 -5.22 -14.80
CA ASN A 192 1.60 -6.22 -15.85
C ASN A 192 0.46 -7.24 -15.66
N PRO A 193 0.06 -7.97 -16.71
CA PRO A 193 -1.07 -8.90 -16.64
C PRO A 193 -0.72 -10.25 -15.98
N ASP A 194 0.55 -10.50 -15.68
CA ASP A 194 1.07 -11.84 -15.37
C ASP A 194 1.37 -12.07 -13.87
N LEU A 195 1.03 -11.12 -12.99
CA LEU A 195 1.37 -11.14 -11.55
C LEU A 195 2.88 -11.29 -11.29
N VAL A 196 3.72 -10.70 -12.15
CA VAL A 196 5.19 -10.80 -12.06
C VAL A 196 5.78 -9.58 -11.38
N GLY A 197 6.83 -9.79 -10.60
CA GLY A 197 7.56 -8.71 -9.93
C GLY A 197 6.89 -8.26 -8.64
N GLU A 198 7.24 -7.06 -8.19
CA GLU A 198 6.64 -6.45 -7.00
C GLU A 198 5.34 -5.71 -7.37
N PRO A 199 4.34 -5.73 -6.48
CA PRO A 199 3.09 -5.00 -6.71
C PRO A 199 3.32 -3.48 -6.59
N VAL A 200 2.87 -2.74 -7.59
CA VAL A 200 2.93 -1.26 -7.63
C VAL A 200 1.90 -0.60 -6.73
N LEU A 201 0.85 -1.33 -6.36
CA LEU A 201 -0.15 -0.87 -5.39
C LEU A 201 -0.57 -2.04 -4.48
N GLN A 202 -0.56 -1.81 -3.17
CA GLN A 202 -1.10 -2.73 -2.19
C GLN A 202 -2.15 -2.01 -1.35
N ARG A 203 -3.35 -2.59 -1.21
CA ARG A 203 -4.41 -2.03 -0.36
C ARG A 203 -5.36 -3.09 0.16
N VAL A 204 -6.13 -2.74 1.17
CA VAL A 204 -7.22 -3.59 1.67
C VAL A 204 -8.54 -3.11 1.06
N ASP A 205 -9.18 -3.98 0.29
CA ASP A 205 -10.51 -3.74 -0.26
C ASP A 205 -11.58 -4.34 0.66
N SER A 206 -12.55 -3.54 1.10
CA SER A 206 -13.63 -4.02 1.98
C SER A 206 -14.54 -5.05 1.31
N SER A 207 -14.56 -5.11 -0.03
CA SER A 207 -15.29 -6.12 -0.81
C SER A 207 -14.66 -6.28 -2.20
N LEU A 208 -14.87 -7.44 -2.82
CA LEU A 208 -14.45 -7.69 -4.22
C LEU A 208 -15.57 -7.35 -5.22
N SER A 209 -16.02 -6.09 -5.23
CA SER A 209 -17.03 -5.58 -6.17
C SER A 209 -16.52 -4.33 -6.89
N MET A 210 -15.62 -4.55 -7.86
CA MET A 210 -14.95 -3.46 -8.57
C MET A 210 -15.51 -3.26 -9.97
N ASN A 211 -15.66 -2.00 -10.37
CA ASN A 211 -15.98 -1.60 -11.73
C ASN A 211 -15.15 -0.38 -12.10
N TRP A 212 -13.98 -0.61 -12.71
CA TRP A 212 -13.04 0.44 -13.07
C TRP A 212 -13.38 1.12 -14.40
N ARG A 213 -14.24 0.52 -15.24
CA ARG A 213 -14.62 1.05 -16.57
C ARG A 213 -13.39 1.39 -17.42
N ASN A 214 -13.09 2.68 -17.59
CA ASN A 214 -11.97 3.20 -18.38
C ASN A 214 -10.91 3.88 -17.50
N ASP A 215 -10.97 3.69 -16.18
CA ASP A 215 -10.02 4.25 -15.22
C ASP A 215 -9.06 3.18 -14.69
N ALA A 216 -7.90 3.61 -14.21
CA ALA A 216 -6.95 2.72 -13.55
C ALA A 216 -7.44 2.34 -12.14
N PRO A 217 -7.08 1.14 -11.61
CA PRO A 217 -7.47 0.72 -10.27
C PRO A 217 -6.90 1.59 -9.14
N GLY A 218 -5.83 2.32 -9.42
CA GLY A 218 -5.20 3.27 -8.51
C GLY A 218 -3.92 3.89 -9.09
N PRO A 219 -3.25 4.76 -8.32
CA PRO A 219 -2.01 5.41 -8.73
C PRO A 219 -0.93 4.39 -9.09
N GLY A 220 -0.16 4.67 -10.14
CA GLY A 220 0.95 3.79 -10.59
C GLY A 220 0.51 2.60 -11.44
N LEU A 221 -0.80 2.35 -11.59
CA LEU A 221 -1.31 1.30 -12.47
C LEU A 221 -1.74 1.86 -13.84
N PRO A 222 -1.56 1.09 -14.93
CA PRO A 222 -2.13 1.43 -16.21
C PRO A 222 -3.66 1.20 -16.20
N VAL A 223 -4.36 1.83 -17.15
CA VAL A 223 -5.81 1.61 -17.36
C VAL A 223 -6.07 0.16 -17.83
N ASP A 224 -5.23 -0.32 -18.74
CA ASP A 224 -5.29 -1.68 -19.30
C ASP A 224 -4.00 -2.45 -19.00
N GLY A 225 -4.07 -3.79 -19.01
CA GLY A 225 -2.87 -4.64 -18.91
C GLY A 225 -2.29 -4.76 -17.49
N PHE A 226 -3.07 -4.47 -16.46
CA PHE A 226 -2.71 -4.74 -15.07
C PHE A 226 -3.20 -6.13 -14.62
N SER A 227 -2.74 -6.57 -13.45
CA SER A 227 -3.31 -7.72 -12.74
C SER A 227 -3.44 -7.44 -11.25
N ALA A 228 -4.29 -8.21 -10.57
CA ALA A 228 -4.51 -8.08 -9.14
C ALA A 228 -4.67 -9.45 -8.49
N ARG A 229 -4.13 -9.59 -7.27
CA ARG A 229 -4.28 -10.77 -6.41
C ARG A 229 -4.90 -10.35 -5.10
N TRP A 230 -6.04 -10.95 -4.77
CA TRP A 230 -6.69 -10.75 -3.48
C TRP A 230 -6.55 -11.98 -2.60
N THR A 231 -6.16 -11.76 -1.35
CA THR A 231 -6.05 -12.79 -0.33
C THR A 231 -6.88 -12.41 0.90
N THR A 232 -7.63 -13.38 1.43
CA THR A 232 -8.31 -13.26 2.73
C THR A 232 -8.31 -14.61 3.43
N SER A 233 -8.41 -14.60 4.75
CA SER A 233 -8.81 -15.76 5.53
C SER A 233 -10.28 -15.63 5.92
N ALA A 234 -11.04 -16.71 5.82
CA ALA A 234 -12.42 -16.75 6.25
C ALA A 234 -12.71 -18.11 6.90
N PRO A 235 -13.34 -18.14 8.09
CA PRO A 235 -13.74 -19.40 8.69
C PRO A 235 -14.90 -20.01 7.91
N PHE A 236 -14.72 -21.23 7.43
CA PHE A 236 -15.78 -22.02 6.82
C PHE A 236 -16.31 -23.03 7.82
N GLN A 237 -17.61 -22.98 8.09
CA GLN A 237 -18.30 -24.11 8.72
C GLN A 237 -18.24 -25.31 7.77
N GLY A 238 -18.23 -26.54 8.30
CA GLY A 238 -18.21 -27.79 7.53
C GLY A 238 -19.50 -28.02 6.72
N ARG A 239 -19.68 -27.27 5.63
CA ARG A 239 -20.80 -27.36 4.69
C ARG A 239 -20.32 -27.09 3.27
N ARG A 240 -21.18 -27.37 2.29
CA ARG A 240 -20.90 -27.09 0.87
C ARG A 240 -21.09 -25.60 0.59
N TYR A 241 -20.13 -24.99 -0.10
CA TYR A 241 -20.21 -23.61 -0.57
C TYR A 241 -20.15 -23.57 -2.10
N THR A 242 -20.71 -22.50 -2.65
CA THR A 242 -20.62 -22.18 -4.08
C THR A 242 -20.02 -20.79 -4.20
N PHE A 243 -18.94 -20.68 -4.96
CA PHE A 243 -18.29 -19.40 -5.25
C PHE A 243 -18.66 -18.98 -6.67
N ASN A 244 -19.18 -17.76 -6.81
CA ASN A 244 -19.50 -17.17 -8.10
C ASN A 244 -18.56 -16.00 -8.34
N ILE A 245 -17.93 -15.97 -9.52
CA ILE A 245 -17.00 -14.91 -9.89
C ILE A 245 -17.39 -14.40 -11.27
N SER A 246 -17.42 -13.08 -11.41
CA SER A 246 -17.59 -12.39 -12.68
C SER A 246 -16.42 -11.42 -12.83
N ALA A 247 -15.73 -11.50 -13.96
CA ALA A 247 -14.62 -10.64 -14.30
C ALA A 247 -14.65 -10.36 -15.81
N ASP A 248 -14.20 -9.18 -16.20
CA ASP A 248 -13.81 -8.90 -17.57
C ASP A 248 -12.31 -9.22 -17.70
N GLY A 249 -12.00 -10.31 -18.41
CA GLY A 249 -10.65 -10.91 -18.45
C GLY A 249 -10.55 -12.27 -17.75
N GLY A 250 -9.33 -12.64 -17.35
CA GLY A 250 -9.03 -13.94 -16.74
C GLY A 250 -9.15 -13.93 -15.21
N VAL A 251 -9.62 -15.03 -14.62
CA VAL A 251 -9.68 -15.18 -13.16
C VAL A 251 -9.29 -16.60 -12.70
N ARG A 252 -8.70 -16.69 -11.51
CA ARG A 252 -8.41 -17.94 -10.80
C ARG A 252 -8.82 -17.80 -9.34
N LEU A 253 -9.42 -18.85 -8.78
CA LEU A 253 -9.81 -18.93 -7.38
C LEU A 253 -9.12 -20.13 -6.71
N TYR A 254 -8.60 -19.90 -5.51
CA TYR A 254 -8.06 -20.91 -4.61
C TYR A 254 -8.80 -20.78 -3.27
N VAL A 255 -9.23 -21.91 -2.70
CA VAL A 255 -9.94 -22.01 -1.41
C VAL A 255 -9.34 -23.16 -0.62
#